data_AF-A0A7W0ZR81-F1
#
_entry.id   AF-A0A7W0ZR81-F1
#
_cell.length_a   1.000
_cell.length_b   1.000
_cell.length_c   1.000
_cell.angle_alpha   90.00
_cell.angle_beta   90.00
_cell.angle_gamma   90.00
#
_symmetry.space_group_name_H-M   'P 1'
#
loop_
_entity.id
_entity.type
_entity.pdbx_description
1 polymer ?
#
loop_
_entity_poly.entity_id
_entity_poly.type
_entity_poly.pdbx_seq_one_letter_code
_entity_poly.pdbx_strand_id
1 'polypeptide(L)'
;MRRVHMLLMLCGGCGDGVLAPDTAVATDSGRGGLVSLQFLSDLSELGGHTVYFQNADSSLVLAGRTTDDGRANAFMTPGGSVTLAVNRANLVALFTHVAVQPGDELVIDERTTVTTEPTTALLIRVSPDPGATFYDLGTSCGSADIRGAELQPVSVSLRDCGERADMLVRSFGNGVRYIYRDDVEIPSGATVVFAGPYQALEPATIVATGVEASITELNLTHSLIGGRRELYREERFITPASGTGSAVADVPLPVNGTSMIRLDPSVPGELSSQHVIEWGPSIATRVVDMGTPLRPLVERPRIDPERRAIVWTESPMGAVADAVLATFQWSPIGSGFNYQWTVVAPREEEPILRLPLLPREPLIPQGTLIDPYIFAMVSSEGGYARIRPRIVGAWAPGRMWPIDGSAGRVVYRDIPL
;
A
#
# COMPACT_ATOMS: atom_id res chain seq x y z
N MET A 1 37.46 -61.53 23.78
CA MET A 1 37.80 -60.13 23.47
C MET A 1 36.98 -59.67 22.27
N ARG A 2 35.90 -58.91 22.51
CA ARG A 2 35.06 -58.31 21.46
C ARG A 2 34.96 -56.82 21.77
N ARG A 3 35.44 -55.98 20.83
CA ARG A 3 35.38 -54.52 20.89
C ARG A 3 33.97 -54.07 20.52
N VAL A 4 33.30 -53.39 21.44
CA VAL A 4 32.03 -52.68 21.19
C VAL A 4 32.40 -51.31 20.61
N HIS A 5 31.97 -51.03 19.36
CA HIS A 5 32.03 -49.70 18.78
C HIS A 5 30.78 -48.93 19.19
N MET A 6 31.00 -47.81 19.88
CA MET A 6 29.98 -46.85 20.28
C MET A 6 29.74 -45.90 19.10
N LEU A 7 28.58 -46.02 18.45
CA LEU A 7 28.14 -45.13 17.37
C LEU A 7 27.41 -43.95 18.02
N LEU A 8 28.02 -42.76 17.99
CA LEU A 8 27.40 -41.51 18.42
C LEU A 8 26.51 -41.00 17.27
N MET A 9 25.18 -41.08 17.42
CA MET A 9 24.24 -40.39 16.54
C MET A 9 24.04 -38.96 17.04
N LEU A 10 24.55 -37.99 16.27
CA LEU A 10 24.20 -36.57 16.39
C LEU A 10 22.89 -36.32 15.64
N CYS A 11 21.82 -36.02 16.38
CA CYS A 11 20.62 -35.43 15.80
C CYS A 11 20.92 -33.98 15.43
N GLY A 12 21.10 -33.71 14.14
CA GLY A 12 21.07 -32.35 13.59
C GLY A 12 19.67 -31.78 13.71
N GLY A 13 19.54 -30.63 14.37
CA GLY A 13 18.28 -29.90 14.51
C GLY A 13 17.73 -29.46 13.15
N CYS A 14 16.41 -29.60 12.99
CA CYS A 14 15.66 -28.90 11.97
C CYS A 14 15.71 -27.41 12.31
N GLY A 15 16.54 -26.65 11.59
CA GLY A 15 16.48 -25.19 11.64
C GLY A 15 15.25 -24.72 10.88
N ASP A 16 14.47 -23.84 11.52
CA ASP A 16 13.39 -23.08 10.91
C ASP A 16 13.96 -22.30 9.72
N GLY A 17 13.81 -22.86 8.53
CA GLY A 17 14.18 -22.23 7.29
C GLY A 17 13.31 -21.00 7.10
N VAL A 18 13.88 -19.82 7.31
CA VAL A 18 13.38 -18.59 6.70
C VAL A 18 13.20 -18.91 5.21
N LEU A 19 11.94 -18.91 4.75
CA LEU A 19 11.65 -19.00 3.33
C LEU A 19 12.46 -17.88 2.66
N ALA A 20 13.46 -18.26 1.86
CA ALA A 20 14.14 -17.29 1.02
C ALA A 20 13.02 -16.58 0.22
N PRO A 21 13.04 -15.24 0.13
CA PRO A 21 12.08 -14.54 -0.72
C PRO A 21 12.14 -15.20 -2.09
N ASP A 22 10.98 -15.60 -2.63
CA ASP A 22 10.87 -16.25 -3.94
C ASP A 22 11.75 -15.49 -4.93
N THR A 23 12.95 -16.04 -5.17
CA THR A 23 13.90 -15.42 -6.08
C THR A 23 13.22 -15.46 -7.42
N ALA A 24 12.94 -14.28 -7.98
CA ALA A 24 12.37 -14.12 -9.31
C ALA A 24 13.01 -15.16 -10.23
N VAL A 25 12.20 -16.12 -10.69
CA VAL A 25 12.68 -17.20 -11.55
C VAL A 25 13.39 -16.53 -12.72
N ALA A 26 14.69 -16.78 -12.87
CA ALA A 26 15.48 -16.19 -13.94
C ALA A 26 14.76 -16.50 -15.26
N THR A 27 14.19 -15.46 -15.87
CA THR A 27 13.44 -15.60 -17.11
C THR A 27 14.38 -16.10 -18.19
N ASP A 28 14.11 -17.30 -18.69
CA ASP A 28 14.83 -17.94 -19.78
C ASP A 28 14.69 -17.07 -21.06
N SER A 29 15.66 -16.19 -21.25
CA SER A 29 16.12 -15.47 -22.47
C SER A 29 15.11 -15.08 -23.57
N GLY A 30 13.86 -14.78 -23.22
CA GLY A 30 12.86 -14.23 -24.16
C GLY A 30 11.66 -15.12 -24.43
N ARG A 31 11.49 -16.23 -23.70
CA ARG A 31 10.23 -16.99 -23.73
C ARG A 31 9.13 -16.15 -23.08
N GLY A 32 8.07 -15.89 -23.84
CA GLY A 32 6.87 -15.28 -23.29
C GLY A 32 6.18 -16.20 -22.28
N GLY A 33 5.34 -15.63 -21.43
CA GLY A 33 4.54 -16.37 -20.46
C GLY A 33 3.30 -15.59 -20.05
N LEU A 34 2.48 -16.20 -19.20
CA LEU A 34 1.20 -15.62 -18.81
C LEU A 34 1.41 -14.38 -17.93
N VAL A 35 0.79 -13.27 -18.29
CA VAL A 35 0.61 -12.09 -17.44
C VAL A 35 -0.87 -12.00 -17.12
N SER A 36 -1.17 -11.82 -15.84
CA SER A 36 -2.55 -11.75 -15.34
C SER A 36 -2.82 -10.36 -14.77
N LEU A 37 -4.02 -9.86 -15.00
CA LEU A 37 -4.56 -8.64 -14.40
C LEU A 37 -5.80 -9.00 -13.59
N GLN A 38 -5.88 -8.52 -12.36
CA GLN A 38 -7.04 -8.55 -11.49
C GLN A 38 -7.48 -7.12 -11.19
N PHE A 39 -8.71 -6.78 -11.58
CA PHE A 39 -9.38 -5.55 -11.19
C PHE A 39 -10.28 -5.81 -10.00
N LEU A 40 -10.15 -4.99 -8.95
CA LEU A 40 -11.00 -5.00 -7.76
C LEU A 40 -11.57 -3.59 -7.60
N SER A 41 -12.88 -3.45 -7.54
CA SER A 41 -13.53 -2.14 -7.40
C SER A 41 -14.91 -2.28 -6.78
N ASP A 42 -15.28 -1.31 -5.95
CA ASP A 42 -16.63 -1.07 -5.44
C ASP A 42 -17.32 0.10 -6.19
N LEU A 43 -16.61 0.74 -7.12
CA LEU A 43 -17.07 1.90 -7.89
C LEU A 43 -17.56 1.54 -9.28
N SER A 44 -17.35 0.30 -9.72
CA SER A 44 -17.62 -0.15 -11.08
C SER A 44 -17.85 -1.65 -11.09
N GLU A 45 -18.64 -2.14 -12.06
CA GLU A 45 -18.71 -3.58 -12.34
C GLU A 45 -17.30 -4.13 -12.58
N LEU A 46 -17.04 -5.40 -12.27
CA LEU A 46 -15.69 -5.95 -12.46
C LEU A 46 -15.45 -6.38 -13.91
N GLY A 47 -16.50 -6.85 -14.60
CA GLY A 47 -16.43 -7.36 -15.97
C GLY A 47 -16.63 -6.32 -17.07
N GLY A 48 -16.20 -6.68 -18.28
CA GLY A 48 -16.47 -5.93 -19.51
C GLY A 48 -15.55 -4.73 -19.78
N HIS A 49 -14.63 -4.39 -18.88
CA HIS A 49 -13.66 -3.29 -19.06
C HIS A 49 -12.61 -3.66 -20.08
N THR A 50 -12.16 -2.70 -20.87
CA THR A 50 -11.18 -2.99 -21.93
C THR A 50 -9.78 -3.12 -21.35
N VAL A 51 -9.05 -4.15 -21.76
CA VAL A 51 -7.65 -4.37 -21.35
C VAL A 51 -6.76 -4.50 -22.59
N TYR A 52 -5.66 -3.77 -22.60
CA TYR A 52 -4.64 -3.83 -23.64
C TYR A 52 -3.36 -4.45 -23.08
N PHE A 53 -2.90 -5.52 -23.70
CA PHE A 53 -1.60 -6.15 -23.46
C PHE A 53 -0.70 -5.80 -24.65
N GLN A 54 0.45 -5.18 -24.40
CA GLN A 54 1.36 -4.71 -25.44
C GLN A 54 2.79 -5.16 -25.16
N ASN A 55 3.54 -5.51 -26.21
CA ASN A 55 4.97 -5.80 -26.08
C ASN A 55 5.77 -4.52 -25.76
N ALA A 56 7.06 -4.66 -25.47
CA ALA A 56 7.95 -3.55 -25.14
C ALA A 56 8.06 -2.50 -26.28
N ASP A 57 7.91 -2.93 -27.54
CA ASP A 57 7.87 -2.05 -28.71
C ASP A 57 6.49 -1.40 -28.96
N SER A 58 5.58 -1.52 -27.98
CA SER A 58 4.18 -1.08 -28.05
C SER A 58 3.31 -1.81 -29.08
N SER A 59 3.78 -2.86 -29.74
CA SER A 59 2.93 -3.71 -30.57
C SER A 59 1.85 -4.38 -29.72
N LEU A 60 0.61 -4.40 -30.23
CA LEU A 60 -0.53 -4.98 -29.51
C LEU A 60 -0.41 -6.51 -29.51
N VAL A 61 -0.39 -7.11 -28.33
CA VAL A 61 -0.50 -8.56 -28.13
C VAL A 61 -1.96 -8.97 -28.13
N LEU A 62 -2.76 -8.31 -27.29
CA LEU A 62 -4.17 -8.60 -27.11
C LEU A 62 -4.93 -7.34 -26.69
N ALA A 63 -6.09 -7.09 -27.30
CA ALA A 63 -7.11 -6.20 -26.76
C ALA A 63 -8.31 -7.06 -26.33
N GLY A 64 -8.53 -7.17 -25.03
CA GLY A 64 -9.55 -8.02 -24.44
C GLY A 64 -10.51 -7.25 -23.54
N ARG A 65 -11.31 -8.00 -22.78
CA ARG A 65 -12.13 -7.46 -21.71
C ARG A 65 -11.90 -8.23 -20.41
N THR A 66 -12.10 -7.57 -19.28
CA THR A 66 -12.17 -8.27 -17.98
C THR A 66 -13.36 -9.23 -17.94
N THR A 67 -13.18 -10.38 -17.29
CA THR A 67 -14.26 -11.32 -16.95
C THR A 67 -15.15 -10.75 -15.84
N ASP A 68 -16.27 -11.40 -15.53
CA ASP A 68 -17.17 -11.00 -14.43
C ASP A 68 -16.47 -10.95 -13.07
N ASP A 69 -15.39 -11.71 -12.89
CA ASP A 69 -14.52 -11.67 -11.70
C ASP A 69 -13.41 -10.59 -11.77
N GLY A 70 -13.42 -9.73 -12.78
CA GLY A 70 -12.42 -8.66 -12.96
C GLY A 70 -11.08 -9.10 -13.53
N ARG A 71 -10.99 -10.30 -14.14
CA ARG A 71 -9.71 -10.86 -14.61
C ARG A 71 -9.49 -10.68 -16.10
N ALA A 72 -8.25 -10.46 -16.52
CA ALA A 72 -7.82 -10.54 -17.91
C ALA A 72 -6.39 -11.07 -17.98
N ASN A 73 -6.07 -11.92 -18.97
CA ASN A 73 -4.74 -12.50 -19.09
C ASN A 73 -4.26 -12.52 -20.55
N ALA A 74 -2.95 -12.47 -20.76
CA ALA A 74 -2.33 -12.68 -22.06
C ALA A 74 -0.94 -13.30 -21.92
N PHE A 75 -0.50 -14.06 -22.93
CA PHE A 75 0.89 -14.49 -23.03
C PHE A 75 1.73 -13.37 -23.63
N MET A 76 2.68 -12.83 -22.87
CA MET A 76 3.49 -11.68 -23.26
C MET A 76 4.97 -11.99 -23.20
N THR A 77 5.77 -11.34 -24.03
CA THR A 77 7.22 -11.26 -23.82
C THR A 77 7.54 -10.32 -22.66
N PRO A 78 8.70 -10.48 -21.98
CA PRO A 78 9.18 -9.54 -20.98
C PRO A 78 9.20 -8.08 -21.44
N GLY A 79 8.94 -7.15 -20.52
CA GLY A 79 9.14 -5.72 -20.72
C GLY A 79 7.93 -4.98 -21.33
N GLY A 80 6.82 -5.66 -21.58
CA GLY A 80 5.61 -5.07 -22.15
C GLY A 80 4.85 -4.13 -21.20
N SER A 81 3.64 -3.76 -21.58
CA SER A 81 2.71 -3.03 -20.72
C SER A 81 1.30 -3.62 -20.72
N VAL A 82 0.61 -3.44 -19.60
CA VAL A 82 -0.81 -3.81 -19.43
C VAL A 82 -1.59 -2.56 -19.05
N THR A 83 -2.58 -2.20 -19.85
CA THR A 83 -3.45 -1.04 -19.60
C THR A 83 -4.90 -1.46 -19.45
N LEU A 84 -5.51 -1.17 -18.30
CA LEU A 84 -6.96 -1.29 -18.07
C LEU A 84 -7.65 0.05 -18.35
N ALA A 85 -8.78 0.03 -19.03
CA ALA A 85 -9.66 1.19 -19.24
C ALA A 85 -11.03 0.94 -18.63
N VAL A 86 -11.37 1.73 -17.60
CA VAL A 86 -12.60 1.66 -16.82
C VAL A 86 -13.46 2.88 -17.15
N ASN A 87 -14.68 2.68 -17.63
CA ASN A 87 -15.63 3.76 -17.92
C ASN A 87 -16.59 3.96 -16.73
N ARG A 88 -16.72 5.20 -16.25
CA ARG A 88 -17.50 5.59 -15.07
C ARG A 88 -18.32 6.85 -15.35
N ALA A 89 -19.56 6.70 -15.79
CA ALA A 89 -20.38 7.85 -16.19
C ALA A 89 -19.61 8.76 -17.16
N ASN A 90 -19.13 9.93 -16.71
CA ASN A 90 -18.33 10.88 -17.49
C ASN A 90 -16.81 10.80 -17.23
N LEU A 91 -16.29 9.81 -16.52
CA LEU A 91 -14.87 9.59 -16.28
C LEU A 91 -14.39 8.32 -16.98
N VAL A 92 -13.26 8.40 -17.68
CA VAL A 92 -12.51 7.25 -18.20
C VAL A 92 -11.22 7.12 -17.40
N ALA A 93 -11.12 6.11 -16.54
CA ALA A 93 -9.93 5.83 -15.75
C ALA A 93 -9.05 4.79 -16.47
N LEU A 94 -7.78 5.12 -16.65
CA LEU A 94 -6.76 4.28 -17.28
C LEU A 94 -5.71 3.91 -16.23
N PHE A 95 -5.31 2.65 -16.23
CA PHE A 95 -4.30 2.14 -15.30
C PHE A 95 -3.29 1.32 -16.07
N THR A 96 -2.03 1.76 -16.08
CA THR A 96 -0.97 1.13 -16.85
C THR A 96 0.16 0.65 -15.95
N HIS A 97 0.50 -0.63 -16.08
CA HIS A 97 1.76 -1.18 -15.60
C HIS A 97 2.73 -1.31 -16.78
N VAL A 98 3.94 -0.75 -16.65
CA VAL A 98 5.01 -0.84 -17.65
C VAL A 98 6.08 -1.82 -17.19
N ALA A 99 6.82 -2.40 -18.13
CA ALA A 99 7.86 -3.40 -17.91
C ALA A 99 7.36 -4.66 -17.18
N VAL A 100 6.15 -5.11 -17.55
CA VAL A 100 5.54 -6.34 -17.02
C VAL A 100 6.37 -7.56 -17.42
N GLN A 101 6.41 -8.56 -16.55
CA GLN A 101 7.17 -9.79 -16.72
C GLN A 101 6.23 -10.98 -16.81
N PRO A 102 6.57 -12.02 -17.60
CA PRO A 102 5.90 -13.32 -17.52
C PRO A 102 5.79 -13.81 -16.06
N GLY A 103 4.59 -14.23 -15.66
CA GLY A 103 4.27 -14.65 -14.30
C GLY A 103 3.70 -13.56 -13.40
N ASP A 104 3.68 -12.29 -13.84
CA ASP A 104 3.09 -11.21 -13.06
C ASP A 104 1.58 -11.41 -12.84
N GLU A 105 1.15 -11.19 -11.60
CA GLU A 105 -0.26 -11.07 -11.20
C GLU A 105 -0.54 -9.62 -10.78
N LEU A 106 -0.85 -8.77 -11.76
CA LEU A 106 -1.08 -7.34 -11.57
C LEU A 106 -2.45 -7.11 -10.92
N VAL A 107 -2.51 -6.27 -9.90
CA VAL A 107 -3.72 -5.95 -9.15
C VAL A 107 -3.96 -4.44 -9.21
N ILE A 108 -5.14 -4.08 -9.72
CA ILE A 108 -5.68 -2.73 -9.61
C ILE A 108 -6.81 -2.79 -8.59
N ASP A 109 -6.57 -2.27 -7.39
CA ASP A 109 -7.55 -2.23 -6.31
C ASP A 109 -8.05 -0.80 -6.08
N GLU A 110 -9.22 -0.51 -6.63
CA GLU A 110 -9.87 0.78 -6.49
C GLU A 110 -10.92 0.81 -5.38
N ARG A 111 -11.10 -0.29 -4.64
CA ARG A 111 -12.09 -0.34 -3.56
C ARG A 111 -11.91 0.83 -2.61
N THR A 112 -12.95 1.64 -2.43
CA THR A 112 -12.92 2.72 -1.47
C THR A 112 -12.92 2.16 -0.05
N THR A 113 -12.53 2.98 0.92
CA THR A 113 -12.78 2.66 2.32
C THR A 113 -14.28 2.67 2.67
N VAL A 114 -15.13 3.21 1.78
CA VAL A 114 -16.56 3.44 1.98
C VAL A 114 -17.35 2.66 0.92
N THR A 115 -17.32 1.34 1.01
CA THR A 115 -17.97 0.46 0.02
C THR A 115 -19.50 0.50 0.10
N THR A 116 -20.19 0.18 -0.99
CA THR A 116 -21.65 -0.10 -1.01
C THR A 116 -21.98 -1.58 -0.77
N GLU A 117 -20.95 -2.38 -0.46
CA GLU A 117 -21.02 -3.81 -0.16
C GLU A 117 -22.00 -4.13 0.97
N PRO A 118 -22.56 -5.37 0.99
CA PRO A 118 -23.51 -5.78 2.00
C PRO A 118 -22.91 -5.58 3.38
N THR A 119 -23.67 -4.90 4.23
CA THR A 119 -23.33 -4.74 5.63
C THR A 119 -23.47 -6.08 6.32
N THR A 120 -22.38 -6.58 6.90
CA THR A 120 -22.45 -7.70 7.84
C THR A 120 -22.97 -7.15 9.17
N ALA A 121 -24.20 -7.52 9.50
CA ALA A 121 -24.79 -7.19 10.80
C ALA A 121 -24.17 -8.08 11.88
N LEU A 122 -23.66 -7.48 12.95
CA LEU A 122 -23.03 -8.18 14.07
C LEU A 122 -23.56 -7.61 15.37
N LEU A 123 -23.65 -8.45 16.40
CA LEU A 123 -23.89 -8.01 17.76
C LEU A 123 -22.57 -7.94 18.51
N ILE A 124 -22.18 -6.78 19.01
CA ILE A 124 -20.95 -6.59 19.78
C ILE A 124 -21.29 -6.52 21.26
N ARG A 125 -20.61 -7.35 22.04
CA ARG A 125 -20.65 -7.34 23.51
C ARG A 125 -19.24 -7.10 24.02
N VAL A 126 -19.07 -6.19 24.97
CA VAL A 126 -17.76 -5.94 25.59
C VAL A 126 -17.84 -6.13 27.10
N SER A 127 -16.73 -6.52 27.73
CA SER A 127 -16.61 -6.41 29.19
C SER A 127 -16.64 -4.93 29.61
N PRO A 128 -17.26 -4.57 30.74
CA PRO A 128 -17.19 -3.21 31.25
C PRO A 128 -15.76 -2.86 31.67
N ASP A 129 -15.28 -1.70 31.25
CA ASP A 129 -14.04 -1.08 31.71
C ASP A 129 -14.35 -0.03 32.78
N PRO A 130 -13.90 -0.21 34.04
CA PRO A 130 -14.16 0.75 35.11
C PRO A 130 -13.64 2.16 34.77
N GLY A 131 -14.56 3.11 34.66
CA GLY A 131 -14.25 4.50 34.35
C GLY A 131 -14.33 4.86 32.87
N ALA A 132 -14.66 3.90 31.99
CA ALA A 132 -15.00 4.20 30.61
C ALA A 132 -16.39 4.86 30.51
N THR A 133 -16.49 5.89 29.68
CA THR A 133 -17.73 6.61 29.34
C THR A 133 -18.17 6.34 27.91
N PHE A 134 -17.28 5.81 27.08
CA PHE A 134 -17.50 5.56 25.66
C PHE A 134 -16.64 4.39 25.19
N TYR A 135 -17.14 3.64 24.20
CA TYR A 135 -16.42 2.57 23.53
C TYR A 135 -16.55 2.73 22.02
N ASP A 136 -15.47 2.46 21.30
CA ASP A 136 -15.52 2.28 19.85
C ASP A 136 -14.91 0.94 19.42
N LEU A 137 -15.21 0.60 18.17
CA LEU A 137 -14.69 -0.55 17.49
C LEU A 137 -13.97 -0.07 16.23
N GLY A 138 -12.68 -0.33 16.12
CA GLY A 138 -11.91 -0.30 14.88
C GLY A 138 -11.75 -1.72 14.33
N THR A 139 -11.89 -1.91 13.03
CA THR A 139 -11.74 -3.21 12.37
C THR A 139 -10.98 -3.08 11.05
N SER A 140 -10.43 -4.19 10.53
CA SER A 140 -9.74 -4.20 9.23
C SER A 140 -10.65 -3.84 8.05
N CYS A 141 -11.94 -3.64 8.28
CA CYS A 141 -12.96 -3.33 7.30
C CYS A 141 -13.83 -2.10 7.66
N GLY A 142 -13.54 -1.38 8.75
CA GLY A 142 -14.32 -0.19 9.14
C GLY A 142 -14.30 0.11 10.62
N SER A 143 -15.10 1.07 11.06
CA SER A 143 -15.25 1.42 12.46
C SER A 143 -16.71 1.62 12.84
N ALA A 144 -17.03 1.43 14.12
CA ALA A 144 -18.38 1.61 14.66
C ALA A 144 -18.34 2.17 16.08
N ASP A 145 -19.35 2.97 16.42
CA ASP A 145 -19.68 3.33 17.79
C ASP A 145 -20.42 2.15 18.44
N ILE A 146 -19.92 1.69 19.58
CA ILE A 146 -20.48 0.55 20.32
C ILE A 146 -20.86 0.94 21.76
N ARG A 147 -21.25 2.20 21.98
CA ARG A 147 -21.82 2.65 23.26
C ARG A 147 -22.92 1.73 23.77
N GLY A 148 -22.81 1.32 25.03
CA GLY A 148 -23.77 0.44 25.69
C GLY A 148 -23.50 -1.05 25.46
N ALA A 149 -22.49 -1.42 24.66
CA ALA A 149 -22.08 -2.81 24.44
C ALA A 149 -21.66 -3.52 25.73
N GLU A 150 -21.31 -2.78 26.78
CA GLU A 150 -21.02 -3.25 28.13
C GLU A 150 -22.27 -3.57 28.97
N LEU A 151 -23.44 -3.06 28.57
CA LEU A 151 -24.74 -3.32 29.24
C LEU A 151 -25.58 -4.38 28.50
N GLN A 152 -25.65 -4.30 27.17
CA GLN A 152 -26.26 -5.33 26.31
C GLN A 152 -25.55 -5.39 24.95
N PRO A 153 -25.67 -6.48 24.16
CA PRO A 153 -25.11 -6.51 22.82
C PRO A 153 -25.64 -5.38 21.93
N VAL A 154 -24.75 -4.70 21.20
CA VAL A 154 -25.07 -3.60 20.29
C VAL A 154 -24.92 -4.06 18.85
N SER A 155 -25.92 -3.79 18.01
CA SER A 155 -25.82 -4.10 16.59
C SER A 155 -24.89 -3.12 15.88
N VAL A 156 -23.88 -3.63 15.20
CA VAL A 156 -23.03 -2.88 14.28
C VAL A 156 -23.21 -3.41 12.87
N SER A 157 -22.92 -2.56 11.89
CA SER A 157 -22.94 -2.91 10.48
C SER A 157 -21.58 -2.57 9.90
N LEU A 158 -20.76 -3.59 9.70
CA LEU A 158 -19.45 -3.44 9.08
C LEU A 158 -19.54 -3.79 7.60
N ARG A 159 -18.74 -3.14 6.76
CA ARG A 159 -18.78 -3.31 5.30
C ARG A 159 -17.49 -3.95 4.82
N ASP A 160 -17.58 -4.87 3.86
CA ASP A 160 -16.41 -5.50 3.22
C ASP A 160 -15.44 -6.19 4.21
N CYS A 161 -15.97 -6.86 5.23
CA CYS A 161 -15.15 -7.63 6.18
C CYS A 161 -14.88 -9.07 5.73
N GLY A 162 -15.54 -9.54 4.68
CA GLY A 162 -15.62 -10.97 4.39
C GLY A 162 -16.09 -11.75 5.61
N GLU A 163 -15.49 -12.92 5.83
CA GLU A 163 -15.80 -13.80 6.97
C GLU A 163 -14.90 -13.55 8.18
N ARG A 164 -13.82 -12.76 8.07
CA ARG A 164 -12.84 -12.56 9.14
C ARG A 164 -12.26 -11.15 9.14
N ALA A 165 -12.08 -10.55 10.32
CA ALA A 165 -11.40 -9.26 10.46
C ALA A 165 -10.57 -9.18 11.74
N ASP A 166 -9.54 -8.34 11.70
CA ASP A 166 -8.88 -7.89 12.91
C ASP A 166 -9.76 -6.84 13.58
N MET A 167 -9.86 -6.87 14.90
CA MET A 167 -10.73 -5.99 15.66
C MET A 167 -10.03 -5.40 16.87
N LEU A 168 -10.20 -4.11 17.06
CA LEU A 168 -9.71 -3.32 18.19
C LEU A 168 -10.91 -2.64 18.84
N VAL A 169 -11.25 -3.04 20.05
CA VAL A 169 -12.17 -2.29 20.89
C VAL A 169 -11.37 -1.31 21.74
N ARG A 170 -11.74 -0.03 21.73
CA ARG A 170 -11.16 0.98 22.61
C ARG A 170 -12.19 1.47 23.59
N SER A 171 -11.76 1.67 24.83
CA SER A 171 -12.53 2.37 25.84
C SER A 171 -11.91 3.75 26.10
N PHE A 172 -12.78 4.73 26.36
CA PHE A 172 -12.40 6.11 26.62
C PHE A 172 -12.97 6.54 27.96
N GLY A 173 -12.16 7.22 28.76
CA GLY A 173 -12.55 7.73 30.07
C GLY A 173 -11.33 8.25 30.83
N ASN A 174 -10.87 7.50 31.83
CA ASN A 174 -9.62 7.77 32.54
C ASN A 174 -8.38 7.36 31.70
N GLY A 175 -8.28 7.88 30.48
CA GLY A 175 -7.34 7.44 29.45
C GLY A 175 -7.98 6.53 28.40
N VAL A 176 -7.19 6.18 27.38
CA VAL A 176 -7.58 5.21 26.35
C VAL A 176 -7.03 3.83 26.75
N ARG A 177 -7.88 2.81 26.67
CA ARG A 177 -7.50 1.41 26.89
C ARG A 177 -8.08 0.56 25.77
N TYR A 178 -7.60 -0.66 25.60
CA TYR A 178 -7.99 -1.49 24.46
C TYR A 178 -8.12 -2.99 24.76
N ILE A 179 -8.89 -3.67 23.92
CA ILE A 179 -8.86 -5.11 23.70
C ILE A 179 -8.66 -5.32 22.21
N TYR A 180 -7.62 -6.06 21.84
CA TYR A 180 -7.35 -6.42 20.45
C TYR A 180 -7.56 -7.92 20.23
N ARG A 181 -8.11 -8.28 19.07
CA ARG A 181 -8.18 -9.65 18.58
C ARG A 181 -7.88 -9.67 17.09
N ASP A 182 -6.95 -10.52 16.69
CA ASP A 182 -6.65 -10.84 15.30
C ASP A 182 -7.64 -11.88 14.75
N ASP A 183 -7.89 -11.82 13.45
CA ASP A 183 -8.51 -12.91 12.67
C ASP A 183 -9.87 -13.41 13.25
N VAL A 184 -10.68 -12.47 13.75
CA VAL A 184 -11.99 -12.75 14.36
C VAL A 184 -12.97 -13.18 13.28
N GLU A 185 -13.62 -14.33 13.46
CA GLU A 185 -14.68 -14.81 12.57
C GLU A 185 -15.95 -13.94 12.71
N ILE A 186 -16.56 -13.62 11.57
CA ILE A 186 -17.67 -12.66 11.42
C ILE A 186 -18.86 -13.32 10.69
N PRO A 187 -19.49 -14.36 11.26
CA PRO A 187 -20.72 -14.87 10.67
C PRO A 187 -21.81 -13.80 10.76
N SER A 188 -22.61 -13.66 9.70
CA SER A 188 -23.75 -12.73 9.71
C SER A 188 -24.70 -13.03 10.87
N GLY A 189 -25.04 -12.00 11.65
CA GLY A 189 -25.89 -12.09 12.84
C GLY A 189 -25.21 -12.64 14.09
N ALA A 190 -23.92 -12.98 14.04
CA ALA A 190 -23.20 -13.50 15.20
C ALA A 190 -23.04 -12.45 16.30
N THR A 191 -22.96 -12.93 17.54
CA THR A 191 -22.52 -12.11 18.68
C THR A 191 -21.03 -12.29 18.91
N VAL A 192 -20.25 -11.23 18.69
CA VAL A 192 -18.82 -11.18 19.00
C VAL A 192 -18.65 -10.61 20.40
N VAL A 193 -18.08 -11.41 21.30
CA VAL A 193 -17.88 -11.04 22.71
C VAL A 193 -16.42 -10.71 22.99
N PHE A 194 -16.11 -9.45 23.23
CA PHE A 194 -14.81 -8.97 23.72
C PHE A 194 -14.76 -9.09 25.24
N ALA A 195 -14.43 -10.30 25.70
CA ALA A 195 -14.18 -10.60 27.10
C ALA A 195 -12.69 -10.39 27.44
N GLY A 196 -12.44 -9.93 28.67
CA GLY A 196 -11.10 -9.78 29.23
C GLY A 196 -10.86 -8.39 29.81
N PRO A 197 -9.74 -8.20 30.53
CA PRO A 197 -9.35 -6.89 31.02
C PRO A 197 -8.89 -6.01 29.84
N TYR A 198 -9.27 -4.73 29.88
CA TYR A 198 -8.72 -3.73 28.97
C TYR A 198 -7.26 -3.46 29.31
N GLN A 199 -6.41 -3.40 28.31
CA GLN A 199 -4.99 -3.07 28.43
C GLN A 199 -4.81 -1.56 28.25
N ALA A 200 -3.96 -0.93 29.06
CA ALA A 200 -3.58 0.46 28.81
C ALA A 200 -2.81 0.54 27.49
N LEU A 201 -2.86 1.70 26.81
CA LEU A 201 -1.88 1.97 25.76
C LEU A 201 -0.47 1.87 26.34
N GLU A 202 0.45 1.35 25.54
CA GLU A 202 1.82 1.09 25.94
C GLU A 202 2.74 2.13 25.28
N PRO A 203 3.75 2.65 26.00
CA PRO A 203 4.68 3.59 25.42
C PRO A 203 5.57 2.87 24.40
N ALA A 204 5.44 3.23 23.12
CA ALA A 204 6.33 2.81 22.06
C ALA A 204 7.37 3.90 21.76
N THR A 205 8.64 3.55 21.86
CA THR A 205 9.76 4.44 21.51
C THR A 205 10.14 4.23 20.06
N ILE A 206 10.00 5.29 19.26
CA ILE A 206 10.44 5.32 17.87
C ILE A 206 11.71 6.16 17.79
N VAL A 207 12.78 5.54 17.30
CA VAL A 207 14.08 6.20 17.09
C VAL A 207 14.30 6.35 15.60
N ALA A 208 14.37 7.58 15.11
CA ALA A 208 14.78 7.90 13.76
C ALA A 208 16.30 8.05 13.71
N THR A 209 16.97 7.33 12.81
CA THR A 209 18.41 7.47 12.54
C THR A 209 18.67 7.95 11.12
N GLY A 210 19.90 8.36 10.82
CA GLY A 210 20.28 8.79 9.48
C GLY A 210 19.54 10.05 9.01
N VAL A 211 19.02 10.85 9.94
CA VAL A 211 18.22 12.04 9.62
C VAL A 211 19.15 13.11 9.05
N GLU A 212 18.82 13.66 7.89
CA GLU A 212 19.61 14.75 7.30
C GLU A 212 19.59 15.98 8.20
N ALA A 213 20.73 16.68 8.32
CA ALA A 213 20.86 17.86 9.18
C ALA A 213 19.95 19.04 8.78
N SER A 214 19.44 19.04 7.54
CA SER A 214 18.48 20.02 7.03
C SER A 214 17.05 19.80 7.56
N ILE A 215 16.74 18.59 8.05
CA ILE A 215 15.42 18.25 8.59
C ILE A 215 15.32 18.71 10.04
N THR A 216 14.50 19.73 10.28
CA THR A 216 14.27 20.28 11.64
C THR A 216 13.17 19.55 12.39
N GLU A 217 12.27 18.87 11.67
CA GLU A 217 11.11 18.18 12.22
C GLU A 217 10.73 16.98 11.34
N LEU A 218 10.42 15.85 11.98
CA LEU A 218 9.76 14.70 11.35
C LEU A 218 8.36 14.58 11.95
N ASN A 219 7.33 14.57 11.10
CA ASN A 219 6.03 14.10 11.53
C ASN A 219 6.06 12.56 11.56
N LEU A 220 5.74 12.00 12.73
CA LEU A 220 5.67 10.57 12.99
C LEU A 220 4.21 10.16 13.08
N THR A 221 3.79 9.25 12.22
CA THR A 221 2.53 8.50 12.38
C THR A 221 2.85 7.07 12.81
N HIS A 222 2.30 6.62 13.94
CA HIS A 222 2.36 5.23 14.40
C HIS A 222 0.96 4.64 14.38
N SER A 223 0.81 3.58 13.59
CA SER A 223 -0.47 2.94 13.33
C SER A 223 -0.45 1.47 13.74
N LEU A 224 -1.53 0.98 14.35
CA LEU A 224 -1.84 -0.45 14.38
C LEU A 224 -2.60 -0.77 13.10
N ILE A 225 -2.11 -1.70 12.30
CA ILE A 225 -2.74 -2.11 11.04
C ILE A 225 -3.29 -3.53 11.16
N GLY A 226 -4.47 -3.74 10.59
CA GLY A 226 -5.10 -5.04 10.45
C GLY A 226 -5.57 -5.24 9.02
N GLY A 227 -5.08 -6.29 8.36
CA GLY A 227 -5.25 -6.46 6.91
C GLY A 227 -4.78 -5.22 6.12
N ARG A 228 -5.73 -4.52 5.46
CA ARG A 228 -5.49 -3.32 4.64
C ARG A 228 -5.93 -2.01 5.30
N ARG A 229 -6.29 -2.02 6.59
CA ARG A 229 -6.80 -0.82 7.28
C ARG A 229 -6.08 -0.54 8.59
N GLU A 230 -6.20 0.71 8.99
CA GLU A 230 -5.71 1.27 10.23
C GLU A 230 -6.76 1.02 11.29
N LEU A 231 -6.37 0.34 12.36
CA LEU A 231 -7.22 0.11 13.52
C LEU A 231 -7.04 1.22 14.55
N TYR A 232 -5.82 1.78 14.60
CA TYR A 232 -5.41 2.83 15.52
C TYR A 232 -4.35 3.71 14.86
N ARG A 233 -4.34 4.99 15.20
CA ARG A 233 -3.36 5.97 14.76
C ARG A 233 -2.99 6.91 15.90
N GLU A 234 -1.69 7.15 16.04
CA GLU A 234 -1.13 8.22 16.86
C GLU A 234 -0.19 9.08 16.01
N GLU A 235 -0.23 10.39 16.23
CA GLU A 235 0.69 11.34 15.61
C GLU A 235 1.60 12.00 16.65
N ARG A 236 2.87 12.16 16.30
CA ARG A 236 3.90 12.80 17.13
C ARG A 236 4.86 13.58 16.24
N PHE A 237 5.65 14.44 16.87
CA PHE A 237 6.76 15.11 16.22
C PHE A 237 8.07 14.59 16.81
N ILE A 238 9.07 14.41 15.96
CA ILE A 238 10.45 14.21 16.37
C ILE A 238 11.22 15.46 15.97
N THR A 239 11.94 16.07 16.93
CA THR A 239 12.92 17.12 16.66
C THR A 239 14.31 16.46 16.64
N PRO A 240 14.89 16.21 15.45
CA PRO A 240 16.18 15.53 15.36
C PRO A 240 17.31 16.39 15.89
N ALA A 241 18.27 15.77 16.58
CA ALA A 241 19.54 16.36 17.00
C ALA A 241 20.70 15.49 16.49
N SER A 242 21.63 16.10 15.76
CA SER A 242 22.84 15.43 15.26
C SER A 242 22.59 14.16 14.43
N GLY A 243 21.57 14.19 13.57
CA GLY A 243 21.21 13.08 12.67
C GLY A 243 20.45 11.92 13.31
N THR A 244 20.03 12.08 14.57
CA THR A 244 19.17 11.14 15.28
C THR A 244 18.03 11.89 15.95
N GLY A 245 16.88 11.24 16.11
CA GLY A 245 15.78 11.79 16.88
C GLY A 245 14.93 10.66 17.47
N SER A 246 14.17 10.95 18.50
CA SER A 246 13.27 9.97 19.10
C SER A 246 11.98 10.61 19.58
N ALA A 247 10.88 9.86 19.48
CA ALA A 247 9.62 10.20 20.11
C ALA A 247 9.04 8.97 20.81
N VAL A 248 8.20 9.23 21.80
CA VAL A 248 7.39 8.22 22.48
C VAL A 248 5.94 8.44 22.08
N ALA A 249 5.28 7.39 21.59
CA ALA A 249 3.87 7.36 21.27
C ALA A 249 3.19 6.30 22.13
N ASP A 250 2.08 6.64 22.77
CA ASP A 250 1.27 5.64 23.48
C ASP A 250 0.35 4.96 22.46
N VAL A 251 0.54 3.66 22.23
CA VAL A 251 -0.18 2.91 21.20
C VAL A 251 -0.58 1.53 21.69
N PRO A 252 -1.53 0.85 21.02
CA PRO A 252 -1.74 -0.57 21.23
C PRO A 252 -0.53 -1.39 20.73
N LEU A 253 0.00 -2.28 21.56
CA LEU A 253 1.10 -3.20 21.20
C LEU A 253 0.70 -4.68 21.38
N PRO A 254 -0.37 -5.15 20.72
CA PRO A 254 -0.76 -6.56 20.85
C PRO A 254 0.32 -7.49 20.29
N VAL A 255 0.51 -8.65 20.93
CA VAL A 255 1.57 -9.64 20.60
C VAL A 255 1.54 -10.11 19.13
N ASN A 256 0.35 -10.22 18.54
CA ASN A 256 0.16 -10.62 17.14
C ASN A 256 -0.14 -9.44 16.20
N GLY A 257 -0.03 -8.20 16.70
CA GLY A 257 -0.29 -7.01 15.92
C GLY A 257 0.80 -6.74 14.89
N THR A 258 0.42 -6.08 13.81
CA THR A 258 1.36 -5.43 12.91
C THR A 258 1.25 -3.92 13.11
N SER A 259 2.38 -3.26 13.35
CA SER A 259 2.45 -1.80 13.41
C SER A 259 3.13 -1.23 12.18
N MET A 260 2.63 -0.09 11.72
CA MET A 260 3.20 0.71 10.65
C MET A 260 3.71 2.03 11.24
N ILE A 261 4.95 2.37 10.91
CA ILE A 261 5.56 3.66 11.20
C ILE A 261 5.72 4.41 9.89
N ARG A 262 5.25 5.66 9.87
CA ARG A 262 5.48 6.60 8.78
C ARG A 262 6.21 7.82 9.33
N LEU A 263 7.32 8.17 8.69
CA LEU A 263 8.10 9.39 8.96
C LEU A 263 8.02 10.32 7.76
N ASP A 264 7.56 11.54 8.01
CA ASP A 264 7.38 12.59 7.01
C ASP A 264 8.28 13.78 7.36
N PRO A 265 9.52 13.83 6.83
CA PRO A 265 10.39 15.00 6.95
C PRO A 265 9.79 16.25 6.31
N SER A 266 9.82 17.34 7.06
CA SER A 266 9.57 18.68 6.52
C SER A 266 10.90 19.33 6.14
N VAL A 267 11.13 19.52 4.84
CA VAL A 267 12.29 20.25 4.31
C VAL A 267 11.80 21.54 3.63
N PRO A 268 12.03 22.72 4.23
CA PRO A 268 11.58 23.97 3.66
C PRO A 268 12.13 24.21 2.24
N GLY A 269 11.24 24.52 1.30
CA GLY A 269 11.61 24.93 -0.06
C GLY A 269 11.82 23.78 -1.05
N GLU A 270 11.68 22.52 -0.66
CA GLU A 270 11.68 21.40 -1.62
C GLU A 270 10.37 21.36 -2.42
N LEU A 271 10.47 20.98 -3.70
CA LEU A 271 9.32 20.77 -4.59
C LEU A 271 8.55 19.48 -4.27
N SER A 272 9.10 18.62 -3.43
CA SER A 272 8.61 17.26 -3.16
C SER A 272 8.88 16.88 -1.72
N SER A 273 8.05 16.02 -1.15
CA SER A 273 8.21 15.51 0.22
C SER A 273 8.64 14.06 0.18
N GLN A 274 9.64 13.69 0.98
CA GLN A 274 10.00 12.29 1.17
C GLN A 274 9.20 11.71 2.34
N HIS A 275 8.90 10.43 2.24
CA HIS A 275 8.19 9.65 3.23
C HIS A 275 8.90 8.31 3.40
N VAL A 276 9.11 7.89 4.65
CA VAL A 276 9.63 6.55 4.98
C VAL A 276 8.54 5.78 5.70
N ILE A 277 8.12 4.65 5.14
CA ILE A 277 7.14 3.75 5.72
C ILE A 277 7.82 2.42 6.03
N GLU A 278 7.70 1.97 7.27
CA GLU A 278 8.09 0.62 7.70
C GLU A 278 6.93 -0.05 8.42
N TRP A 279 6.70 -1.32 8.14
CA TRP A 279 5.75 -2.13 8.90
C TRP A 279 6.40 -3.42 9.37
N GLY A 280 5.85 -3.98 10.45
CA GLY A 280 6.38 -5.18 11.09
C GLY A 280 5.63 -5.50 12.39
N PRO A 281 6.02 -6.55 13.11
CA PRO A 281 5.40 -6.91 14.39
C PRO A 281 5.37 -5.76 15.39
N SER A 282 4.25 -5.57 16.09
CA SER A 282 4.10 -4.53 17.10
C SER A 282 5.09 -4.75 18.25
N ILE A 283 6.02 -3.81 18.43
CA ILE A 283 7.09 -3.88 19.44
C ILE A 283 7.26 -2.53 20.15
N ALA A 284 7.70 -2.56 21.40
CA ALA A 284 7.86 -1.36 22.25
C ALA A 284 8.96 -0.40 21.79
N THR A 285 9.97 -0.88 21.08
CA THR A 285 11.04 -0.03 20.53
C THR A 285 11.26 -0.37 19.07
N ARG A 286 11.18 0.64 18.20
CA ARG A 286 11.52 0.49 16.78
C ARG A 286 12.53 1.57 16.37
N VAL A 287 13.59 1.13 15.71
CA VAL A 287 14.55 2.01 15.07
C VAL A 287 14.20 2.06 13.58
N VAL A 288 13.89 3.25 13.08
CA VAL A 288 13.61 3.50 11.67
C VAL A 288 14.76 4.32 11.12
N ASP A 289 15.54 3.72 10.23
CA ASP A 289 16.61 4.44 9.56
C ASP A 289 16.02 5.28 8.41
N MET A 290 16.35 6.56 8.29
CA MET A 290 15.90 7.35 7.14
C MET A 290 16.57 6.88 5.84
N GLY A 291 17.74 6.23 5.96
CA GLY A 291 18.51 5.69 4.84
C GLY A 291 19.04 6.80 3.92
N THR A 292 19.45 6.41 2.71
CA THR A 292 19.80 7.40 1.68
C THR A 292 18.52 7.98 1.09
N PRO A 293 18.34 9.32 1.07
CA PRO A 293 17.13 9.92 0.50
C PRO A 293 17.04 9.65 -1.00
N LEU A 294 15.82 9.58 -1.51
CA LEU A 294 15.56 9.60 -2.95
C LEU A 294 15.92 10.97 -3.52
N ARG A 295 16.45 10.98 -4.74
CA ARG A 295 16.84 12.20 -5.45
C ARG A 295 15.70 13.24 -5.45
N PRO A 296 15.91 14.43 -4.87
CA PRO A 296 14.92 15.50 -4.89
C PRO A 296 14.60 15.97 -6.30
N LEU A 297 13.36 16.40 -6.54
CA LEU A 297 12.97 17.06 -7.79
C LEU A 297 13.52 18.48 -7.83
N VAL A 298 14.15 18.84 -8.95
CA VAL A 298 14.65 20.19 -9.27
C VAL A 298 13.63 20.95 -10.12
N GLU A 299 12.91 20.22 -10.98
CA GLU A 299 11.81 20.76 -11.78
C GLU A 299 10.57 19.89 -11.62
N ARG A 300 9.39 20.49 -11.77
CA ARG A 300 8.13 19.73 -11.83
C ARG A 300 8.12 18.84 -13.08
N PRO A 301 7.63 17.60 -12.98
CA PRO A 301 7.44 16.73 -14.13
C PRO A 301 6.46 17.37 -15.11
N ARG A 302 6.75 17.21 -16.40
CA ARG A 302 5.92 17.73 -17.49
C ARG A 302 5.79 16.69 -18.59
N ILE A 303 4.69 16.74 -19.35
CA ILE A 303 4.53 15.91 -20.54
C ILE A 303 5.40 16.47 -21.68
N ASP A 304 6.20 15.60 -22.28
CA ASP A 304 6.87 15.79 -23.55
C ASP A 304 6.08 15.04 -24.65
N PRO A 305 5.26 15.75 -25.44
CA PRO A 305 4.41 15.12 -26.45
C PRO A 305 5.21 14.54 -27.62
N GLU A 306 6.38 15.10 -27.93
CA GLU A 306 7.24 14.61 -29.01
C GLU A 306 7.86 13.27 -28.64
N ARG A 307 8.35 13.16 -27.39
CA ARG A 307 8.91 11.92 -26.85
C ARG A 307 7.85 10.95 -26.33
N ARG A 308 6.58 11.37 -26.24
CA ARG A 308 5.48 10.64 -25.61
C ARG A 308 5.85 10.16 -24.21
N ALA A 309 6.35 11.08 -23.41
CA ALA A 309 6.89 10.76 -22.11
C ALA A 309 6.56 11.84 -21.09
N ILE A 310 6.69 11.49 -19.82
CA ILE A 310 6.81 12.46 -18.74
C ILE A 310 8.29 12.64 -18.46
N VAL A 311 8.76 13.88 -18.48
CA VAL A 311 10.16 14.24 -18.22
C VAL A 311 10.24 15.10 -16.98
N TRP A 312 11.28 14.91 -16.17
CA TRP A 312 11.58 15.73 -15.01
C TRP A 312 13.09 15.91 -14.86
N THR A 313 13.48 16.78 -13.95
CA THR A 313 14.88 16.94 -13.54
C THR A 313 14.96 16.63 -12.06
N GLU A 314 15.92 15.79 -11.69
CA GLU A 314 16.21 15.41 -10.31
C GLU A 314 17.63 15.84 -9.95
N SER A 315 17.88 16.07 -8.66
CA SER A 315 19.22 16.29 -8.14
C SER A 315 20.07 15.03 -8.37
N PRO A 316 21.37 15.15 -8.67
CA PRO A 316 22.24 13.98 -8.74
C PRO A 316 22.50 13.35 -7.36
N MET A 317 22.12 14.02 -6.27
CA MET A 317 22.31 13.55 -4.90
C MET A 317 21.15 12.65 -4.45
N GLY A 318 21.48 11.50 -3.87
CA GLY A 318 20.51 10.53 -3.36
C GLY A 318 20.41 9.27 -4.22
N ALA A 319 19.58 8.34 -3.74
CA ALA A 319 19.30 7.09 -4.43
C ALA A 319 18.34 7.33 -5.61
N VAL A 320 18.55 6.58 -6.68
CA VAL A 320 17.57 6.45 -7.76
C VAL A 320 16.43 5.61 -7.21
N ALA A 321 15.19 6.06 -7.42
CA ALA A 321 14.02 5.27 -7.05
C ALA A 321 13.96 3.96 -7.84
N ASP A 322 13.13 3.01 -7.40
CA ASP A 322 12.90 1.76 -8.12
C ASP A 322 11.76 1.91 -9.13
N ALA A 323 10.78 2.76 -8.83
CA ALA A 323 9.61 3.00 -9.65
C ALA A 323 9.23 4.48 -9.70
N VAL A 324 8.49 4.83 -10.75
CA VAL A 324 7.78 6.09 -10.88
C VAL A 324 6.31 5.80 -11.06
N LEU A 325 5.48 6.54 -10.33
CA LEU A 325 4.05 6.60 -10.50
C LEU A 325 3.67 8.02 -10.93
N ALA A 326 2.89 8.13 -11.99
CA ALA A 326 2.34 9.40 -12.43
C ALA A 326 0.86 9.25 -12.72
N THR A 327 0.06 10.18 -12.21
CA THR A 327 -1.36 10.29 -12.54
C THR A 327 -1.66 11.66 -13.13
N PHE A 328 -2.33 11.65 -14.25
CA PHE A 328 -2.74 12.86 -14.96
C PHE A 328 -4.22 12.83 -15.27
N GLN A 329 -4.80 14.02 -15.39
CA GLN A 329 -6.20 14.22 -15.72
C GLN A 329 -6.33 15.19 -16.89
N TRP A 330 -7.26 14.91 -17.80
CA TRP A 330 -7.56 15.81 -18.91
C TRP A 330 -8.99 15.65 -19.40
N SER A 331 -9.50 16.66 -20.10
CA SER A 331 -10.85 16.67 -20.65
C SER A 331 -10.79 17.13 -22.10
N PRO A 332 -10.79 16.20 -23.08
CA PRO A 332 -10.79 16.57 -24.48
C PRO A 332 -11.99 17.46 -24.81
N ILE A 333 -11.74 18.58 -25.50
CA ILE A 333 -12.76 19.56 -25.85
C ILE A 333 -13.90 18.87 -26.61
N GLY A 334 -15.14 19.08 -26.15
CA GLY A 334 -16.34 18.53 -26.77
C GLY A 334 -16.60 17.05 -26.51
N SER A 335 -15.75 16.34 -25.76
CA SER A 335 -15.99 14.93 -25.44
C SER A 335 -17.10 14.72 -24.41
N GLY A 336 -17.26 15.66 -23.47
CA GLY A 336 -18.13 15.47 -22.29
C GLY A 336 -17.55 14.49 -21.27
N PHE A 337 -16.33 13.98 -21.49
CA PHE A 337 -15.63 13.06 -20.61
C PHE A 337 -14.40 13.71 -19.98
N ASN A 338 -14.14 13.33 -18.74
CA ASN A 338 -12.86 13.50 -18.06
C ASN A 338 -12.09 12.18 -18.21
N TYR A 339 -10.80 12.27 -18.36
CA TYR A 339 -9.89 11.14 -18.40
C TYR A 339 -8.95 11.27 -17.23
N GLN A 340 -8.65 10.13 -16.60
CA GLN A 340 -7.61 10.01 -15.60
C GLN A 340 -6.73 8.84 -16.02
N TRP A 341 -5.42 8.99 -16.00
CA TRP A 341 -4.52 7.91 -16.34
C TRP A 341 -3.40 7.83 -15.32
N THR A 342 -3.35 6.69 -14.61
CA THR A 342 -2.28 6.31 -13.71
C THR A 342 -1.31 5.39 -14.45
N VAL A 343 -0.04 5.77 -14.51
CA VAL A 343 1.04 4.98 -15.10
C VAL A 343 2.07 4.66 -14.03
N VAL A 344 2.45 3.39 -13.96
CA VAL A 344 3.55 2.91 -13.12
C VAL A 344 4.59 2.24 -14.00
N ALA A 345 5.84 2.60 -13.80
CA ALA A 345 6.97 2.05 -14.53
C ALA A 345 8.20 1.91 -13.63
N PRO A 346 9.19 1.07 -14.02
CA PRO A 346 10.49 1.13 -13.38
C PRO A 346 11.12 2.50 -13.60
N ARG A 347 11.87 2.98 -12.61
CA ARG A 347 12.71 4.16 -12.78
C ARG A 347 14.00 3.74 -13.49
N GLU A 348 14.20 4.23 -14.71
CA GLU A 348 15.45 4.02 -15.46
C GLU A 348 16.56 4.97 -14.97
N GLU A 349 17.70 5.08 -15.66
CA GLU A 349 18.72 6.08 -15.31
C GLU A 349 18.29 7.50 -15.73
N GLU A 350 17.80 7.66 -16.96
CA GLU A 350 17.29 8.93 -17.48
C GLU A 350 15.94 9.26 -16.83
N PRO A 351 15.70 10.48 -16.30
CA PRO A 351 14.45 10.89 -15.64
C PRO A 351 13.29 11.08 -16.65
N ILE A 352 12.93 9.97 -17.29
CA ILE A 352 11.89 9.87 -18.29
C ILE A 352 10.99 8.68 -17.99
N LEU A 353 9.68 8.91 -18.06
CA LEU A 353 8.64 7.90 -17.99
C LEU A 353 7.98 7.82 -19.37
N ARG A 354 8.32 6.80 -20.15
CA ARG A 354 7.75 6.60 -21.49
C ARG A 354 6.31 6.11 -21.36
N LEU A 355 5.40 6.77 -22.06
CA LEU A 355 3.99 6.40 -22.08
C LEU A 355 3.76 5.36 -23.19
N PRO A 356 3.05 4.25 -22.93
CA PRO A 356 2.75 3.28 -23.97
C PRO A 356 1.79 3.86 -25.01
N LEU A 357 1.86 3.32 -26.23
CA LEU A 357 0.97 3.74 -27.31
C LEU A 357 -0.41 3.12 -27.14
N LEU A 358 -1.36 3.88 -26.62
CA LEU A 358 -2.73 3.39 -26.53
C LEU A 358 -3.36 3.30 -27.94
N PRO A 359 -4.06 2.20 -28.27
CA PRO A 359 -4.54 1.94 -29.64
C PRO A 359 -5.74 2.82 -30.06
N ARG A 360 -6.14 3.79 -29.23
CA ARG A 360 -7.24 4.72 -29.52
C ARG A 360 -6.80 6.14 -29.22
N GLU A 361 -6.92 7.01 -30.23
CA GLU A 361 -6.58 8.43 -30.17
C GLU A 361 -7.18 9.22 -29.00
N PRO A 362 -8.47 9.05 -28.60
CA PRO A 362 -9.02 9.82 -27.47
C PRO A 362 -8.42 9.45 -26.11
N LEU A 363 -7.71 8.32 -26.01
CA LEU A 363 -7.03 7.91 -24.77
C LEU A 363 -5.68 8.59 -24.60
N ILE A 364 -5.20 9.31 -25.62
CA ILE A 364 -3.93 10.03 -25.56
C ILE A 364 -4.23 11.46 -25.08
N PRO A 365 -3.56 11.94 -24.02
CA PRO A 365 -3.59 13.34 -23.62
C PRO A 365 -3.39 14.28 -24.82
N GLN A 366 -4.39 15.11 -25.13
CA GLN A 366 -4.31 16.15 -26.17
C GLN A 366 -4.26 17.51 -25.49
N GLY A 367 -3.24 18.32 -25.80
CA GLY A 367 -3.10 19.69 -25.28
C GLY A 367 -1.76 19.97 -24.60
N THR A 368 -1.49 21.25 -24.33
CA THR A 368 -0.20 21.77 -23.87
C THR A 368 -0.05 21.89 -22.34
N LEU A 369 -1.09 21.62 -21.56
CA LEU A 369 -1.07 21.78 -20.10
C LEU A 369 -1.78 20.60 -19.41
N ILE A 370 -1.08 19.48 -19.32
CA ILE A 370 -1.51 18.34 -18.51
C ILE A 370 -0.32 18.03 -17.60
N ASP A 371 -0.20 18.81 -16.53
CA ASP A 371 0.76 18.49 -15.48
C ASP A 371 0.23 17.28 -14.70
N PRO A 372 1.09 16.30 -14.37
CA PRO A 372 0.66 15.22 -13.50
C PRO A 372 0.27 15.81 -12.16
N TYR A 373 -0.97 15.57 -11.73
CA TYR A 373 -1.44 16.03 -10.43
C TYR A 373 -0.92 15.11 -9.33
N ILE A 374 -0.66 13.84 -9.62
CA ILE A 374 0.12 12.96 -8.72
C ILE A 374 1.39 12.55 -9.45
N PHE A 375 2.53 12.76 -8.80
CA PHE A 375 3.80 12.20 -9.22
C PHE A 375 4.54 11.71 -7.99
N ALA A 376 4.97 10.45 -8.02
CA ALA A 376 5.72 9.84 -6.95
C ALA A 376 6.87 8.99 -7.48
N MET A 377 7.99 9.06 -6.79
CA MET A 377 9.15 8.18 -6.96
C MET A 377 9.19 7.25 -5.76
N VAL A 378 9.29 5.95 -6.00
CA VAL A 378 9.14 4.92 -4.96
C VAL A 378 10.33 4.00 -4.98
N SER A 379 10.89 3.72 -3.80
CA SER A 379 11.86 2.67 -3.57
C SER A 379 11.35 1.67 -2.54
N SER A 380 11.63 0.40 -2.78
CA SER A 380 11.27 -0.68 -1.88
C SER A 380 12.36 -1.73 -1.86
N GLU A 381 12.51 -2.40 -0.73
CA GLU A 381 13.40 -3.56 -0.63
C GLU A 381 12.96 -4.63 -1.65
N GLY A 382 13.82 -5.03 -2.59
CA GLY A 382 13.46 -5.92 -3.70
C GLY A 382 13.08 -5.20 -5.00
N GLY A 383 13.12 -3.87 -5.00
CA GLY A 383 13.01 -3.02 -6.19
C GLY A 383 11.64 -3.06 -6.86
N TYR A 384 11.61 -2.68 -8.14
CA TYR A 384 10.36 -2.57 -8.89
C TYR A 384 9.58 -3.89 -8.96
N ALA A 385 10.28 -5.02 -9.07
CA ALA A 385 9.65 -6.33 -9.19
C ALA A 385 8.74 -6.67 -8.00
N ARG A 386 9.12 -6.26 -6.77
CA ARG A 386 8.29 -6.49 -5.57
C ARG A 386 7.01 -5.67 -5.58
N ILE A 387 7.07 -4.42 -6.05
CA ILE A 387 5.98 -3.45 -5.89
C ILE A 387 5.07 -3.37 -7.12
N ARG A 388 5.60 -3.73 -8.30
CA ARG A 388 4.89 -3.71 -9.59
C ARG A 388 3.51 -4.36 -9.53
N PRO A 389 3.30 -5.52 -8.87
CA PRO A 389 1.99 -6.17 -8.89
C PRO A 389 0.87 -5.38 -8.19
N ARG A 390 1.16 -4.40 -7.32
CA ARG A 390 0.13 -3.83 -6.42
C ARG A 390 0.14 -2.31 -6.26
N ILE A 391 1.21 -1.66 -6.70
CA ILE A 391 1.41 -0.22 -6.47
C ILE A 391 0.29 0.66 -7.03
N VAL A 392 -0.34 0.31 -8.16
CA VAL A 392 -1.43 1.11 -8.74
C VAL A 392 -2.66 1.18 -7.84
N GLY A 393 -3.02 0.09 -7.15
CA GLY A 393 -4.15 0.06 -6.21
C GLY A 393 -3.82 0.61 -4.82
N ALA A 394 -2.55 0.48 -4.41
CA ALA A 394 -2.08 0.95 -3.11
C ALA A 394 -1.86 2.47 -3.06
N TRP A 395 -1.57 3.10 -4.20
CA TRP A 395 -1.21 4.51 -4.27
C TRP A 395 -2.42 5.44 -4.41
N ALA A 396 -3.12 5.67 -3.31
CA ALA A 396 -3.90 6.90 -3.15
C ALA A 396 -3.48 7.59 -1.84
N PRO A 397 -3.42 8.92 -1.79
CA PRO A 397 -3.15 9.64 -0.54
C PRO A 397 -4.08 9.13 0.58
N GLY A 398 -3.51 8.57 1.64
CA GLY A 398 -4.26 7.98 2.76
C GLY A 398 -4.72 6.53 2.59
N ARG A 399 -4.46 5.85 1.46
CA ARG A 399 -4.58 4.39 1.34
C ARG A 399 -3.30 3.71 1.83
N MET A 400 -3.47 2.61 2.55
CA MET A 400 -2.43 2.00 3.35
C MET A 400 -1.61 0.94 2.64
N TRP A 401 -0.34 0.94 3.02
CA TRP A 401 0.66 -0.11 2.88
C TRP A 401 0.46 -1.04 4.09
N PRO A 402 0.43 -2.36 3.90
CA PRO A 402 1.54 -3.09 3.29
C PRO A 402 1.27 -3.61 1.88
N ILE A 403 2.31 -3.60 1.04
CA ILE A 403 2.26 -4.19 -0.31
C ILE A 403 2.03 -5.69 -0.20
N ASP A 404 2.77 -6.33 0.71
CA ASP A 404 2.72 -7.76 1.02
C ASP A 404 3.55 -8.09 2.27
N GLY A 405 3.15 -9.15 2.98
CA GLY A 405 3.91 -9.77 4.06
C GLY A 405 3.74 -9.14 5.45
N SER A 406 4.31 -9.82 6.46
CA SER A 406 4.26 -9.41 7.87
C SER A 406 5.19 -8.25 8.22
N ALA A 407 6.17 -7.94 7.37
CA ALA A 407 7.09 -6.83 7.53
C ALA A 407 7.57 -6.30 6.17
N GLY A 408 7.99 -5.03 6.14
CA GLY A 408 8.59 -4.44 4.96
C GLY A 408 8.83 -2.95 5.08
N ARG A 409 9.40 -2.39 4.02
CA ARG A 409 9.81 -1.00 3.93
C ARG A 409 9.56 -0.42 2.54
N VAL A 410 9.09 0.82 2.53
CA VAL A 410 8.97 1.66 1.33
C VAL A 410 9.44 3.06 1.67
N VAL A 411 10.29 3.60 0.81
CA VAL A 411 10.64 5.02 0.80
C VAL A 411 9.99 5.60 -0.44
N TYR A 412 9.34 6.74 -0.31
CA TYR A 412 8.84 7.42 -1.48
C TYR A 412 8.96 8.92 -1.38
N ARG A 413 8.89 9.58 -2.53
CA ARG A 413 8.92 11.01 -2.65
C ARG A 413 7.82 11.44 -3.60
N ASP A 414 6.91 12.31 -3.15
CA ASP A 414 5.81 12.81 -3.95
C ASP A 414 5.79 14.34 -4.03
N ILE A 415 5.04 14.87 -4.98
CA ILE A 415 4.82 16.32 -5.10
C ILE A 415 3.57 16.64 -4.28
N PRO A 416 3.66 17.49 -3.24
CA PRO A 416 2.48 17.93 -2.51
C PRO A 416 1.55 18.67 -3.47
N LEU A 417 0.27 18.27 -3.43
CA LEU A 417 -0.84 18.81 -4.22
C LEU A 417 -1.15 20.27 -3.87
#